data_AF-Q1WA70-F1
#
_entry.id   AF-Q1WA70-F1
#
_cell.length_a   1.000
_cell.length_b   1.000
_cell.length_c   1.000
_cell.angle_alpha   90.00
_cell.angle_beta   90.00
_cell.angle_gamma   90.00
#
_symmetry.space_group_name_H-M   'P 1'
#
loop_
_entity.id
_entity.type
_entity.pdbx_description
1 polymer ?
#
loop_
_entity_poly.entity_id
_entity_poly.type
_entity_poly.pdbx_seq_one_letter_code
_entity_poly.pdbx_strand_id
1 'polypeptide(L)'
;KGAASEAGRAMQLMKKREREREQLEQLKQKIAEDNIVKSNIDKKFSAHYDAVEQELKSSTVGLVTLNDMKAKQEALVKEREKQLAKKEQSKELQLKLEKQKEKKRKEEQKRKIARLSFNPDDVEDEDDSPVKKKNLGKNPDVDTSFLPDREREEEENRLREELRQEWERKQEKIKSEEIEITFSYWDGSGHRKTVKMKKGNSIQQFLQRALEVLRKDFSELRSAGVEQLI
;
A
#
# COMPACT_ATOMS: atom_id res chain seq x y z
N LYS A 1 -70.64 -4.66 -16.31
CA LYS A 1 -69.34 -4.74 -17.03
C LYS A 1 -68.26 -4.10 -16.14
N GLY A 2 -67.42 -4.88 -15.45
CA GLY A 2 -66.46 -4.30 -14.47
C GLY A 2 -65.14 -5.06 -14.28
N ALA A 3 -65.06 -6.34 -14.66
CA ALA A 3 -63.88 -7.17 -14.39
C ALA A 3 -62.60 -6.77 -15.15
N ALA A 4 -62.72 -6.18 -16.35
CA ALA A 4 -61.55 -5.83 -17.18
C ALA A 4 -60.83 -4.55 -16.70
N SER A 5 -61.54 -3.62 -16.04
CA SER A 5 -60.96 -2.37 -15.55
C SER A 5 -60.23 -2.57 -14.20
N GLU A 6 -60.77 -3.43 -13.33
CA GLU A 6 -60.10 -3.81 -12.07
C GLU A 6 -58.83 -4.64 -12.28
N ALA A 7 -58.80 -5.49 -13.31
CA ALA A 7 -57.61 -6.28 -13.65
C ALA A 7 -56.39 -5.41 -14.01
N GLY A 8 -56.58 -4.30 -14.73
CA GLY A 8 -55.50 -3.35 -15.05
C GLY A 8 -54.96 -2.65 -13.80
N ARG A 9 -55.85 -2.25 -12.88
CA ARG A 9 -55.47 -1.62 -11.61
C ARG A 9 -54.70 -2.58 -10.70
N ALA A 10 -55.10 -3.86 -10.65
CA ALA A 10 -54.41 -4.90 -9.89
C ALA A 10 -52.99 -5.17 -10.44
N MET A 11 -52.83 -5.21 -11.77
CA MET A 11 -51.54 -5.40 -12.42
C MET A 11 -50.58 -4.23 -12.15
N GLN A 12 -51.10 -3.00 -12.13
CA GLN A 12 -50.30 -1.80 -11.87
C GLN A 12 -49.83 -1.73 -10.40
N LEU A 13 -50.65 -2.20 -9.46
CA LEU A 13 -50.26 -2.36 -8.06
C LEU A 13 -49.21 -3.46 -7.86
N MET A 14 -49.32 -4.58 -8.57
CA MET A 14 -48.30 -5.65 -8.54
C MET A 14 -46.95 -5.13 -9.09
N LYS A 15 -46.96 -4.46 -10.23
CA LYS A 15 -45.76 -3.86 -10.84
C LYS A 15 -45.11 -2.79 -9.96
N LYS A 16 -45.92 -2.07 -9.16
CA LYS A 16 -45.40 -1.11 -8.17
C LYS A 16 -44.70 -1.82 -7.01
N ARG A 17 -45.30 -2.89 -6.46
CA ARG A 17 -44.70 -3.70 -5.39
C ARG A 17 -43.41 -4.39 -5.83
N GLU A 18 -43.36 -4.89 -7.06
CA GLU A 18 -42.17 -5.54 -7.63
C GLU A 18 -41.01 -4.56 -7.74
N ARG A 19 -41.26 -3.35 -8.25
CA ARG A 19 -40.25 -2.29 -8.34
C ARG A 19 -39.76 -1.83 -6.96
N GLU A 20 -40.66 -1.72 -5.98
CA GLU A 20 -40.29 -1.39 -4.59
C GLU A 20 -39.43 -2.51 -3.95
N ARG A 21 -39.73 -3.79 -4.25
CA ARG A 21 -38.90 -4.92 -3.81
C ARG A 21 -37.51 -4.92 -4.44
N GLU A 22 -37.42 -4.71 -5.75
CA GLU A 22 -36.12 -4.61 -6.45
C GLU A 22 -35.28 -3.45 -5.91
N GLN A 23 -35.91 -2.30 -5.64
CA GLN A 23 -35.21 -1.15 -5.04
C GLN A 23 -34.69 -1.47 -3.64
N LEU A 24 -35.48 -2.16 -2.81
CA LEU A 24 -35.06 -2.59 -1.48
C LEU A 24 -33.92 -3.61 -1.53
N GLU A 25 -33.96 -4.54 -2.49
CA GLU A 25 -32.92 -5.55 -2.65
C GLU A 25 -31.61 -4.93 -3.13
N GLN A 26 -31.66 -3.98 -4.07
CA GLN A 26 -30.50 -3.19 -4.50
C GLN A 26 -29.94 -2.34 -3.36
N LEU A 27 -30.79 -1.73 -2.52
CA LEU A 27 -30.34 -0.96 -1.36
C LEU A 27 -29.66 -1.88 -0.33
N LYS A 28 -30.22 -3.05 -0.08
CA LYS A 28 -29.67 -4.05 0.83
C LYS A 28 -28.31 -4.58 0.34
N GLN A 29 -28.17 -4.84 -0.96
CA GLN A 29 -26.88 -5.21 -1.57
C GLN A 29 -25.85 -4.10 -1.42
N LYS A 30 -26.21 -2.85 -1.74
CA LYS A 30 -25.30 -1.70 -1.55
C LYS A 30 -24.86 -1.52 -0.10
N ILE A 31 -25.79 -1.64 0.86
CA ILE A 31 -25.45 -1.55 2.29
C ILE A 31 -24.49 -2.69 2.69
N ALA A 32 -24.70 -3.91 2.19
CA ALA A 32 -23.82 -5.03 2.47
C ALA A 32 -22.41 -4.82 1.87
N GLU A 33 -22.32 -4.35 0.63
CA GLU A 33 -21.06 -4.01 -0.04
C GLU A 33 -20.30 -2.89 0.70
N ASP A 34 -20.99 -1.81 1.06
CA ASP A 34 -20.41 -0.69 1.82
C ASP A 34 -19.94 -1.13 3.22
N ASN A 35 -20.66 -2.05 3.88
CA ASN A 35 -20.27 -2.58 5.18
C ASN A 35 -19.02 -3.47 5.07
N ILE A 36 -18.92 -4.29 4.02
CA ILE A 36 -17.73 -5.10 3.73
C ILE A 36 -16.51 -4.19 3.47
N VAL A 37 -16.66 -3.12 2.68
CA VAL A 37 -15.58 -2.16 2.42
C VAL A 37 -15.15 -1.42 3.69
N LYS A 38 -16.09 -1.06 4.58
CA LYS A 38 -15.79 -0.44 5.88
C LYS A 38 -15.16 -1.42 6.88
N SER A 39 -15.53 -2.70 6.85
CA SER A 39 -14.90 -3.75 7.70
C SER A 39 -13.46 -4.08 7.32
N ASN A 40 -12.99 -3.69 6.12
CA ASN A 40 -11.57 -3.79 5.76
C ASN A 40 -10.68 -2.76 6.49
N ILE A 41 -11.25 -1.92 7.36
CA ILE A 41 -10.50 -0.98 8.20
C ILE A 41 -9.65 -1.73 9.23
N ASP A 42 -10.11 -2.86 9.77
CA ASP A 42 -9.33 -3.67 10.72
C ASP A 42 -8.02 -4.19 10.10
N LYS A 43 -8.03 -4.47 8.79
CA LYS A 43 -6.83 -4.87 8.03
C LYS A 43 -5.90 -3.69 7.67
N LYS A 44 -6.40 -2.45 7.75
CA LYS A 44 -5.61 -1.23 7.51
C LYS A 44 -4.87 -0.75 8.77
N PHE A 45 -5.38 -1.10 9.95
CA PHE A 45 -4.79 -0.75 11.25
C PHE A 45 -4.13 -1.91 11.98
N SER A 46 -4.18 -3.13 11.45
CA SER A 46 -3.22 -4.18 11.78
C SER A 46 -1.84 -3.73 11.28
N ALA A 47 -1.23 -2.83 12.06
CA ALA A 47 0.12 -2.33 11.91
C ALA A 47 1.06 -3.53 11.82
N HIS A 48 1.38 -3.95 10.60
CA HIS A 48 2.35 -4.97 10.23
C HIS A 48 2.77 -5.88 11.40
N TYR A 49 1.80 -6.58 12.01
CA TYR A 49 2.12 -7.72 12.84
C TYR A 49 2.59 -8.70 11.80
N ASP A 50 3.91 -8.69 11.57
CA ASP A 50 4.52 -9.32 10.43
C ASP A 50 4.24 -10.80 10.64
N ALA A 51 3.21 -11.32 9.96
CA ALA A 51 2.81 -12.71 10.10
C ALA A 51 4.03 -13.62 9.86
N VAL A 52 4.93 -13.14 8.99
CA VAL A 52 6.30 -13.58 8.80
C VAL A 52 7.12 -13.61 10.09
N GLU A 53 7.27 -12.51 10.80
CA GLU A 53 8.05 -12.44 12.05
C GLU A 53 7.43 -13.31 13.16
N GLN A 54 6.11 -13.42 13.24
CA GLN A 54 5.44 -14.31 14.19
C GLN A 54 5.64 -15.79 13.81
N GLU A 55 5.58 -16.14 12.53
CA GLU A 55 5.81 -17.49 12.01
C GLU A 55 7.28 -17.88 12.17
N LEU A 56 8.22 -16.96 11.89
CA LEU A 56 9.63 -17.16 12.22
C LEU A 56 9.81 -17.32 13.73
N LYS A 57 9.30 -16.41 14.57
CA LYS A 57 9.46 -16.50 16.03
C LYS A 57 8.94 -17.81 16.60
N SER A 58 7.74 -18.24 16.20
CA SER A 58 7.13 -19.49 16.66
C SER A 58 7.83 -20.74 16.10
N SER A 59 8.27 -20.71 14.84
CA SER A 59 8.99 -21.81 14.19
C SER A 59 10.44 -21.95 14.64
N THR A 60 10.99 -20.93 15.31
CA THR A 60 12.38 -20.88 15.78
C THR A 60 12.53 -21.08 17.30
N VAL A 61 11.44 -21.41 18.02
CA VAL A 61 11.53 -21.79 19.45
C VAL A 61 12.00 -23.25 19.56
N GLY A 62 13.25 -23.49 19.97
CA GLY A 62 13.81 -24.83 20.21
C GLY A 62 15.27 -24.95 19.78
N LEU A 63 15.82 -26.18 19.84
CA LEU A 63 17.18 -26.47 19.37
C LEU A 63 17.18 -26.53 17.83
N VAL A 64 17.48 -25.42 17.17
CA VAL A 64 17.45 -25.26 15.72
C VAL A 64 18.85 -24.92 15.22
N THR A 65 19.29 -25.53 14.11
CA THR A 65 20.61 -25.24 13.53
C THR A 65 20.58 -23.95 12.70
N LEU A 66 21.72 -23.29 12.53
CA LEU A 66 21.83 -22.09 11.70
C LEU A 66 21.38 -22.31 10.24
N ASN A 67 21.54 -23.53 9.74
CA ASN A 67 21.11 -23.90 8.40
C ASN A 67 19.58 -23.96 8.31
N ASP A 68 18.91 -24.50 9.33
CA ASP A 68 17.44 -24.59 9.38
C ASP A 68 16.80 -23.20 9.46
N MET A 69 17.41 -22.27 10.21
CA MET A 69 16.95 -20.88 10.26
C MET A 69 17.04 -20.18 8.90
N LYS A 70 18.17 -20.34 8.20
CA LYS A 70 18.35 -19.76 6.86
C LYS A 70 17.38 -20.35 5.85
N ALA A 71 17.18 -21.66 5.88
CA ALA A 71 16.24 -22.34 4.99
C ALA A 71 14.80 -21.87 5.21
N LYS A 72 14.38 -21.70 6.48
CA LYS A 72 13.04 -21.17 6.82
C LYS A 72 12.86 -19.72 6.37
N GLN A 73 13.87 -18.88 6.57
CA GLN A 73 13.84 -17.48 6.14
C GLN A 73 13.75 -17.37 4.61
N GLU A 74 14.55 -18.15 3.87
CA GLU A 74 14.53 -18.15 2.41
C GLU A 74 13.19 -18.69 1.86
N ALA A 75 12.66 -19.77 2.42
CA ALA A 75 11.39 -20.35 1.99
C ALA A 75 10.24 -19.34 2.12
N LEU A 76 10.21 -18.61 3.23
CA LEU A 76 9.15 -17.66 3.51
C LEU A 76 9.25 -16.39 2.65
N VAL A 77 10.47 -15.89 2.39
CA VAL A 77 10.70 -14.80 1.43
C VAL A 77 10.23 -15.21 0.03
N LYS A 78 10.61 -16.42 -0.42
CA LYS A 78 10.23 -16.96 -1.73
C LYS A 78 8.73 -17.16 -1.87
N GLU A 79 8.04 -17.57 -0.81
CA GLU A 79 6.58 -17.68 -0.83
C GLU A 79 5.91 -16.31 -0.94
N ARG A 80 6.38 -15.31 -0.20
CA ARG A 80 5.88 -13.93 -0.27
C ARG A 80 6.09 -13.33 -1.65
N GLU A 81 7.26 -13.50 -2.24
CA GLU A 81 7.56 -13.07 -3.61
C GLU A 81 6.62 -13.74 -4.62
N LYS A 82 6.37 -15.03 -4.48
CA LYS A 82 5.43 -15.77 -5.34
C LYS A 82 3.99 -15.29 -5.18
N GLN A 83 3.56 -14.95 -3.96
CA GLN A 83 2.23 -14.39 -3.72
C GLN A 83 2.08 -12.98 -4.32
N LEU A 84 3.11 -12.13 -4.19
CA LEU A 84 3.14 -10.81 -4.79
C LEU A 84 3.08 -10.89 -6.32
N ALA A 85 3.90 -11.76 -6.92
CA ALA A 85 3.90 -11.98 -8.37
C ALA A 85 2.53 -12.49 -8.88
N LYS A 86 1.91 -13.45 -8.19
CA LYS A 86 0.55 -13.92 -8.53
C LYS A 86 -0.49 -12.81 -8.43
N LYS A 87 -0.42 -11.98 -7.38
CA LYS A 87 -1.35 -10.88 -7.18
C LYS A 87 -1.20 -9.83 -8.27
N GLU A 88 0.02 -9.49 -8.65
CA GLU A 88 0.33 -8.56 -9.73
C GLU A 88 -0.18 -9.08 -11.08
N GLN A 89 0.10 -10.35 -11.42
CA GLN A 89 -0.43 -10.98 -12.63
C GLN A 89 -1.97 -10.99 -12.67
N SER A 90 -2.63 -11.30 -11.55
CA SER A 90 -4.09 -11.28 -11.47
C SER A 90 -4.67 -9.88 -11.68
N LYS A 91 -4.01 -8.85 -11.13
CA LYS A 91 -4.42 -7.44 -11.27
C LYS A 91 -4.22 -6.95 -12.71
N GLU A 92 -3.11 -7.34 -13.35
CA GLU A 92 -2.85 -7.01 -14.74
C GLU A 92 -3.87 -7.66 -15.68
N LEU A 93 -4.23 -8.93 -15.45
CA LEU A 93 -5.27 -9.63 -16.20
C LEU A 93 -6.64 -8.96 -16.04
N GLN A 94 -7.01 -8.57 -14.82
CA GLN A 94 -8.26 -7.84 -14.57
C GLN A 94 -8.30 -6.51 -15.33
N LEU A 95 -7.21 -5.73 -15.27
CA LEU A 95 -7.10 -4.45 -15.97
C LEU A 95 -7.19 -4.63 -17.50
N LYS A 96 -6.58 -5.67 -18.05
CA LYS A 96 -6.68 -6.02 -19.49
C LYS A 96 -8.12 -6.37 -19.88
N LEU A 97 -8.81 -7.15 -19.06
CA LEU A 97 -10.21 -7.54 -19.31
C LEU A 97 -11.15 -6.32 -19.27
N GLU A 98 -10.94 -5.41 -18.31
CA GLU A 98 -11.73 -4.19 -18.17
C GLU A 98 -11.55 -3.26 -19.37
N LYS A 99 -10.30 -3.04 -19.81
CA LYS A 99 -10.00 -2.27 -21.04
C LYS A 99 -10.65 -2.87 -22.28
N GLN A 100 -10.70 -4.21 -22.41
CA GLN A 100 -11.37 -4.85 -23.54
C GLN A 100 -12.90 -4.66 -23.50
N LYS A 101 -13.52 -4.75 -22.31
CA LYS A 101 -14.96 -4.50 -22.15
C LYS A 101 -15.33 -3.05 -22.48
N GLU A 102 -14.50 -2.10 -22.06
CA GLU A 102 -14.69 -0.68 -22.37
C GLU A 102 -14.61 -0.40 -23.87
N LYS A 103 -13.60 -0.95 -24.55
CA LYS A 103 -13.47 -0.86 -26.02
C LYS A 103 -14.69 -1.41 -26.75
N LYS A 104 -15.18 -2.59 -26.35
CA LYS A 104 -16.40 -3.19 -26.92
C LYS A 104 -17.64 -2.31 -26.70
N ARG A 105 -17.80 -1.73 -25.51
CA ARG A 105 -18.89 -0.77 -25.23
C ARG A 105 -18.82 0.46 -26.13
N LYS A 106 -17.62 1.02 -26.32
CA LYS A 106 -17.42 2.20 -27.18
C LYS A 106 -17.72 1.87 -28.66
N GLU A 107 -17.33 0.69 -29.12
CA GLU A 107 -17.61 0.20 -30.48
C GLU A 107 -19.10 -0.07 -30.71
N GLU A 108 -19.79 -0.71 -29.76
CA GLU A 108 -21.24 -0.92 -29.83
C GLU A 108 -22.00 0.41 -29.83
N GLN A 109 -21.58 1.38 -29.02
CA GLN A 109 -22.15 2.74 -29.03
C GLN A 109 -21.96 3.42 -30.39
N LYS A 110 -20.74 3.40 -30.95
CA LYS A 110 -20.47 3.95 -32.29
C LYS A 110 -21.33 3.27 -33.36
N ARG A 111 -21.43 1.94 -33.35
CA ARG A 111 -22.25 1.18 -34.31
C ARG A 111 -23.74 1.49 -34.16
N LYS A 112 -24.23 1.72 -32.93
CA LYS A 112 -25.62 2.09 -32.67
C LYS A 112 -25.93 3.50 -33.15
N ILE A 113 -25.01 4.45 -32.94
CA ILE A 113 -25.10 5.83 -33.46
C ILE A 113 -25.10 5.81 -35.00
N ALA A 114 -24.16 5.10 -35.62
CA ALA A 114 -24.06 4.98 -37.09
C ALA A 114 -25.29 4.30 -37.71
N ARG A 115 -25.94 3.36 -37.00
CA ARG A 115 -27.21 2.74 -37.44
C ARG A 115 -28.43 3.65 -37.30
N LEU A 116 -28.34 4.71 -36.49
CA LEU A 116 -29.43 5.66 -36.21
C LEU A 116 -29.26 6.98 -36.98
N SER A 117 -28.12 7.23 -37.64
CA SER A 117 -27.86 8.43 -38.43
C SER A 117 -28.03 8.20 -39.93
N PHE A 118 -28.94 8.95 -40.56
CA PHE A 118 -29.15 9.02 -42.01
C PHE A 118 -28.42 10.25 -42.58
N ASN A 119 -27.08 10.28 -42.52
CA ASN A 119 -26.26 11.19 -43.34
C ASN A 119 -24.78 10.72 -43.33
N PRO A 120 -24.21 10.27 -44.46
CA PRO A 120 -22.89 9.63 -44.48
C PRO A 120 -21.72 10.61 -44.73
N ASP A 121 -21.86 11.91 -44.48
CA ASP A 121 -20.92 12.94 -44.98
C ASP A 121 -20.41 13.94 -43.91
N ASP A 122 -20.36 13.56 -42.63
CA ASP A 122 -19.83 14.45 -41.57
C ASP A 122 -19.04 13.67 -40.51
N VAL A 123 -17.99 12.97 -40.97
CA VAL A 123 -16.98 12.34 -40.11
C VAL A 123 -15.60 12.71 -40.64
N GLU A 124 -15.29 14.01 -40.67
CA GLU A 124 -13.92 14.49 -40.65
C GLU A 124 -13.54 14.92 -39.23
N ASP A 125 -12.59 14.17 -38.68
CA ASP A 125 -11.58 14.56 -37.69
C ASP A 125 -11.89 15.75 -36.77
N GLU A 126 -12.52 15.45 -35.63
CA GLU A 126 -12.45 16.33 -34.46
C GLU A 126 -11.53 15.69 -33.42
N ASP A 127 -10.33 16.28 -33.31
CA ASP A 127 -9.27 16.01 -32.35
C ASP A 127 -9.78 15.62 -30.95
N ASP A 128 -9.55 14.35 -30.58
CA ASP A 128 -9.78 13.78 -29.25
C ASP A 128 -8.71 14.31 -28.27
N SER A 129 -8.78 15.60 -27.96
CA SER A 129 -8.14 16.17 -26.78
C SER A 129 -9.05 15.90 -25.58
N PRO A 130 -8.62 15.12 -24.56
CA PRO A 130 -9.46 14.83 -23.40
C PRO A 130 -9.44 16.04 -22.47
N VAL A 131 -10.14 17.12 -22.85
CA VAL A 131 -10.47 18.19 -21.92
C VAL A 131 -11.40 17.57 -20.88
N LYS A 132 -10.84 17.26 -19.70
CA LYS A 132 -11.60 16.82 -18.52
C LYS A 132 -12.77 17.81 -18.35
N LYS A 133 -13.97 17.42 -18.74
CA LYS A 133 -15.19 18.21 -18.55
C LYS A 133 -15.33 18.40 -17.05
N LYS A 134 -14.91 19.56 -16.52
CA LYS A 134 -15.19 19.97 -15.15
C LYS A 134 -16.69 19.87 -14.98
N ASN A 135 -17.11 18.97 -14.09
CA ASN A 135 -18.47 18.55 -13.80
C ASN A 135 -19.53 19.63 -14.09
N LEU A 136 -20.05 19.66 -15.32
CA LEU A 136 -21.16 20.55 -15.67
C LEU A 136 -22.38 20.07 -14.89
N GLY A 137 -22.73 20.81 -13.83
CA GLY A 137 -23.96 20.59 -13.06
C GLY A 137 -23.79 20.44 -11.54
N LYS A 138 -22.58 20.49 -10.98
CA LYS A 138 -22.38 20.53 -9.52
C LYS A 138 -21.90 21.90 -9.08
N ASN A 139 -22.57 22.49 -8.10
CA ASN A 139 -22.19 23.76 -7.52
C ASN A 139 -20.77 23.64 -6.92
N PRO A 140 -19.79 24.49 -7.33
CA PRO A 140 -18.40 24.40 -6.90
C PRO A 140 -18.18 24.64 -5.40
N ASP A 141 -19.13 25.30 -4.71
CA ASP A 141 -19.06 25.53 -3.26
C ASP A 141 -19.51 24.34 -2.41
N VAL A 142 -20.03 23.28 -3.03
CA VAL A 142 -20.43 22.08 -2.29
C VAL A 142 -19.21 21.22 -2.05
N ASP A 143 -18.87 21.01 -0.77
CA ASP A 143 -17.78 20.15 -0.36
C ASP A 143 -17.99 18.72 -0.89
N THR A 144 -17.09 18.29 -1.77
CA THR A 144 -17.06 16.92 -2.34
C THR A 144 -15.91 16.10 -1.77
N SER A 145 -15.36 16.51 -0.62
CA SER A 145 -14.32 15.78 0.14
C SER A 145 -14.72 14.34 0.48
N PHE A 146 -16.02 14.11 0.72
CA PHE A 146 -16.58 12.81 1.11
C PHE A 146 -16.81 11.84 -0.06
N LEU A 147 -16.77 12.30 -1.31
CA LEU A 147 -16.89 11.44 -2.48
C LEU A 147 -15.53 10.79 -2.79
N PRO A 148 -15.49 9.48 -3.10
CA PRO A 148 -14.29 8.83 -3.62
C PRO A 148 -13.81 9.55 -4.88
N ASP A 149 -12.64 10.16 -4.79
CA ASP A 149 -12.03 10.95 -5.84
C ASP A 149 -10.63 10.39 -6.11
N ARG A 150 -10.49 9.74 -7.27
CA ARG A 150 -9.23 9.08 -7.66
C ARG A 150 -8.08 10.08 -7.76
N GLU A 151 -8.34 11.29 -8.24
CA GLU A 151 -7.30 12.31 -8.43
C GLU A 151 -6.81 12.81 -7.06
N ARG A 152 -7.73 12.99 -6.10
CA ARG A 152 -7.39 13.34 -4.71
C ARG A 152 -6.63 12.23 -3.99
N GLU A 153 -7.06 10.98 -4.13
CA GLU A 153 -6.35 9.83 -3.54
C GLU A 153 -4.94 9.66 -4.14
N GLU A 154 -4.77 9.92 -5.44
CA GLU A 154 -3.46 9.92 -6.10
C GLU A 154 -2.57 11.07 -5.63
N GLU A 155 -3.12 12.27 -5.39
CA GLU A 155 -2.40 13.39 -4.78
C GLU A 155 -1.99 13.10 -3.33
N GLU A 156 -2.90 12.54 -2.52
CA GLU A 156 -2.60 12.16 -1.14
C GLU A 156 -1.51 11.08 -1.09
N ASN A 157 -1.57 10.09 -1.98
CA ASN A 157 -0.53 9.06 -2.07
C ASN A 157 0.82 9.64 -2.49
N ARG A 158 0.85 10.54 -3.48
CA ARG A 158 2.08 11.25 -3.88
C ARG A 158 2.67 12.04 -2.71
N LEU A 159 1.85 12.82 -2.02
CA LEU A 159 2.27 13.59 -0.85
C LEU A 159 2.80 12.64 0.25
N ARG A 160 2.13 11.51 0.49
CA ARG A 160 2.56 10.52 1.48
C ARG A 160 3.90 9.87 1.11
N GLU A 161 4.14 9.59 -0.16
CA GLU A 161 5.42 9.08 -0.66
C GLU A 161 6.53 10.14 -0.54
N GLU A 162 6.25 11.39 -0.85
CA GLU A 162 7.17 12.52 -0.66
C GLU A 162 7.56 12.68 0.81
N LEU A 163 6.58 12.70 1.73
CA LEU A 163 6.85 12.78 3.17
C LEU A 163 7.67 11.58 3.67
N ARG A 164 7.44 10.38 3.12
CA ARG A 164 8.26 9.21 3.47
C ARG A 164 9.71 9.41 3.04
N GLN A 165 9.95 9.88 1.82
CA GLN A 165 11.29 10.16 1.34
C GLN A 165 11.96 11.27 2.16
N GLU A 166 11.23 12.33 2.49
CA GLU A 166 11.73 13.38 3.36
C GLU A 166 12.09 12.86 4.75
N TRP A 167 11.25 12.00 5.33
CA TRP A 167 11.53 11.35 6.59
C TRP A 167 12.82 10.53 6.49
N GLU A 168 12.94 9.68 5.48
CA GLU A 168 14.13 8.85 5.28
C GLU A 168 15.39 9.69 5.11
N ARG A 169 15.34 10.77 4.29
CA ARG A 169 16.45 11.72 4.17
C ARG A 169 16.78 12.40 5.50
N LYS A 170 15.78 12.81 6.28
CA LYS A 170 15.98 13.40 7.62
C LYS A 170 16.63 12.39 8.56
N GLN A 171 16.19 11.13 8.54
CA GLN A 171 16.77 10.05 9.33
C GLN A 171 18.20 9.75 8.93
N GLU A 172 18.47 9.66 7.62
CA GLU A 172 19.81 9.45 7.10
C GLU A 172 20.73 10.61 7.47
N LYS A 173 20.25 11.86 7.37
CA LYS A 173 20.99 13.04 7.80
C LYS A 173 21.35 12.96 9.28
N ILE A 174 20.37 12.71 10.16
CA ILE A 174 20.60 12.55 11.61
C ILE A 174 21.55 11.39 11.91
N LYS A 175 21.44 10.27 11.20
CA LYS A 175 22.34 9.12 11.35
C LYS A 175 23.75 9.42 10.86
N SER A 176 23.89 10.26 9.83
CA SER A 176 25.17 10.64 9.25
C SER A 176 25.92 11.69 10.06
N GLU A 177 25.24 12.40 10.98
CA GLU A 177 25.85 13.38 11.87
C GLU A 177 27.01 12.73 12.66
N GLU A 178 28.19 13.34 12.55
CA GLU A 178 29.38 12.93 13.28
C GLU A 178 29.33 13.48 14.70
N ILE A 179 29.51 12.58 15.67
CA ILE A 179 29.48 12.86 17.09
C ILE A 179 30.81 12.42 17.69
N GLU A 180 31.31 13.25 18.60
CA GLU A 180 32.45 12.89 19.43
C GLU A 180 31.95 12.16 20.68
N ILE A 181 32.22 10.87 20.76
CA ILE A 181 31.87 10.05 21.92
C ILE A 181 33.10 10.00 22.82
N THR A 182 32.92 10.53 24.03
CA THR A 182 33.91 10.36 25.09
C THR A 182 33.64 9.03 25.79
N PHE A 183 34.65 8.18 25.89
CA PHE A 183 34.59 6.94 26.65
C PHE A 183 35.74 6.86 27.65
N SER A 184 35.51 6.13 28.73
CA SER A 184 36.53 5.90 29.75
C SER A 184 36.77 4.41 29.89
N TYR A 185 38.02 4.02 30.11
CA TYR A 185 38.44 2.65 30.37
C TYR A 185 39.30 2.59 31.63
N TRP A 186 39.41 1.39 32.21
CA TRP A 186 40.07 1.15 33.48
C TRP A 186 41.02 -0.05 33.37
N ASP A 187 42.29 0.18 33.68
CA ASP A 187 43.37 -0.81 33.70
C ASP A 187 44.14 -0.82 35.04
N GLY A 188 43.59 -0.17 36.06
CA GLY A 188 44.26 0.17 37.32
C GLY A 188 44.41 1.68 37.52
N SER A 189 44.27 2.46 36.45
CA SER A 189 44.09 3.91 36.48
C SER A 189 42.94 4.31 35.54
N GLY A 190 42.28 5.43 35.83
CA GLY A 190 41.15 5.91 35.03
C GLY A 190 41.63 6.67 33.80
N HIS A 191 41.35 6.16 32.62
CA HIS A 191 41.73 6.79 31.36
C HIS A 191 40.51 7.18 30.53
N ARG A 192 40.50 8.43 30.04
CA ARG A 192 39.43 8.98 29.21
C ARG A 192 39.94 9.25 27.81
N LYS A 193 39.25 8.75 26.79
CA LYS A 193 39.55 8.99 25.38
C LYS A 193 38.29 9.44 24.62
N THR A 194 38.51 10.08 23.48
CA THR A 194 37.45 10.55 22.59
C THR A 194 37.57 9.85 21.23
N VAL A 195 36.44 9.43 20.67
CA VAL A 195 36.37 8.84 19.33
C VAL A 195 35.29 9.56 18.52
N LYS A 196 35.61 9.87 17.26
CA LYS A 196 34.69 10.47 16.29
C LYS A 196 34.00 9.38 15.49
N MET A 197 32.67 9.38 15.48
CA MET A 197 31.87 8.47 14.65
C MET A 197 30.48 9.01 14.35
N LYS A 198 29.78 8.37 13.41
CA LYS A 198 28.43 8.76 13.01
C LYS A 198 27.39 8.21 13.98
N LYS A 199 26.31 8.96 14.22
CA LYS A 199 25.20 8.55 15.11
C LYS A 199 24.52 7.23 14.68
N GLY A 200 24.53 6.93 13.39
CA GLY A 200 23.97 5.70 12.84
C GLY A 200 24.83 4.46 13.00
N ASN A 201 26.05 4.59 13.55
CA ASN A 201 26.94 3.45 13.75
C ASN A 201 26.48 2.59 14.92
N SER A 202 26.66 1.27 14.81
CA SER A 202 26.31 0.33 15.87
C SER A 202 27.30 0.42 17.04
N ILE A 203 26.88 -0.01 18.23
CA ILE A 203 27.76 -0.11 19.41
C ILE A 203 28.95 -1.01 19.12
N GLN A 204 28.78 -2.08 18.33
CA GLN A 204 29.86 -2.96 17.92
C GLN A 204 30.94 -2.20 17.12
N GLN A 205 30.55 -1.33 16.19
CA GLN A 205 31.47 -0.47 15.44
C GLN A 205 32.16 0.56 16.35
N PHE A 206 31.43 1.08 17.35
CA PHE A 206 32.01 1.95 18.38
C PHE A 206 33.12 1.23 19.16
N LEU A 207 32.81 0.04 19.68
CA LEU A 207 33.75 -0.78 20.45
C LEU A 207 34.96 -1.18 19.61
N GLN A 208 34.76 -1.50 18.32
CA GLN A 208 35.85 -1.81 17.41
C GLN A 208 36.81 -0.63 17.22
N ARG A 209 36.27 0.58 17.00
CA ARG A 209 37.06 1.82 16.90
C ARG A 209 37.76 2.15 18.23
N ALA A 210 37.08 1.97 19.36
CA ALA A 210 37.66 2.19 20.68
C ALA A 210 38.83 1.22 20.96
N LEU A 211 38.65 -0.08 20.65
CA LEU A 211 39.71 -1.08 20.74
C LEU A 211 40.88 -0.78 19.81
N GLU A 212 40.63 -0.31 18.59
CA GLU A 212 41.70 0.07 17.65
C GLU A 212 42.56 1.22 18.19
N VAL A 213 41.94 2.19 18.88
CA VAL A 213 42.67 3.26 19.57
C VAL A 213 43.49 2.72 20.73
N LEU A 214 42.97 1.75 21.48
CA LEU A 214 43.67 1.13 22.62
C LEU A 214 44.76 0.13 22.21
N ARG A 215 44.60 -0.54 21.06
CA ARG A 215 45.57 -1.50 20.51
C ARG A 215 46.92 -0.86 20.15
N LYS A 216 46.96 0.45 19.95
CA LYS A 216 48.22 1.19 19.76
C LYS A 216 49.03 1.24 21.05
N ASP A 217 48.36 1.33 22.20
CA ASP A 217 48.99 1.48 23.51
C ASP A 217 49.19 0.10 24.17
N PHE A 218 48.33 -0.88 23.87
CA PHE A 218 48.35 -2.22 24.46
C PHE A 218 48.35 -3.32 23.39
N SER A 219 49.48 -4.01 23.26
CA SER A 219 49.64 -5.14 22.33
C SER A 219 48.79 -6.36 22.72
N GLU A 220 48.45 -6.52 24.00
CA GLU A 220 47.66 -7.62 24.56
C GLU A 220 46.19 -7.60 24.06
N LEU A 221 45.65 -6.41 23.82
CA LEU A 221 44.30 -6.19 23.28
C LEU A 221 44.17 -6.54 21.78
N ARG A 222 45.24 -7.01 21.11
CA ARG A 222 45.16 -7.52 19.73
C ARG A 222 44.38 -8.83 19.63
N SER A 223 44.44 -9.68 20.65
CA SER A 223 43.72 -10.96 20.66
C SER A 223 42.27 -10.82 21.12
N ALA A 224 41.92 -9.72 21.81
CA ALA A 224 40.57 -9.48 22.29
C ALA A 224 39.66 -9.03 21.13
N GLY A 225 38.54 -9.72 20.98
CA GLY A 225 37.48 -9.40 20.02
C GLY A 225 36.38 -8.54 20.64
N VAL A 226 35.62 -7.82 19.81
CA VAL A 226 34.47 -7.01 20.27
C VAL A 226 33.43 -7.87 21.01
N GLU A 227 33.28 -9.13 20.60
CA GLU A 227 32.39 -10.12 21.23
C GLU A 227 32.74 -10.43 22.69
N GLN A 228 33.98 -10.16 23.13
CA GLN A 228 34.39 -10.37 24.52
C GLN A 228 34.14 -9.15 25.41
N LEU A 229 33.72 -8.01 24.82
CA LEU A 229 33.40 -6.77 25.54
C LEU A 229 31.89 -6.49 25.63
N ILE A 230 31.04 -7.33 25.03
CA ILE A 230 29.57 -7.24 25.09
C ILE A 230 29.04 -8.12 26.22
#